data_AF-A0A4R0DAG2-F1
#
_entry.id   AF-A0A4R0DAG2-F1
#
_cell.length_a   1.000
_cell.length_b   1.000
_cell.length_c   1.000
_cell.angle_alpha   90.00
_cell.angle_beta   90.00
_cell.angle_gamma   90.00
#
_symmetry.space_group_name_H-M   'P 1'
#
loop_
_entity.id
_entity.type
_entity.pdbx_description
1 polymer ?
#
loop_
_entity_poly.entity_id
_entity_poly.type
_entity_poly.pdbx_seq_one_letter_code
_entity_poly.pdbx_strand_id
1 'polypeptide(L)'
;MNNLQWLDEVKFNEQGLVPAIAQHHQTGRVLMVAWMNREALALTAEKNQAVYFSRSRNKLWHKGEESGHFQTVHEIRLDCDADVIILQIEQHGGIACHTGRESCFYRKLTANGWEIVDAQLKDPNQIYGEQAANAHTLAMSQSKAQAEQVEVLAYLGQMMSERKTANPDSSYVAKLYHKGLNKILEKVGEETVEAIIAAKDFNTEANANNKNDLIYEVADLWFHSIVMLGYFDIEPQVVLNELARRQGLSGLVEKANRSH
;
A
#
# COMPACT_ATOMS: atom_id res chain seq x y z
N MET A 1 6.90 -35.78 -11.70
CA MET A 1 7.40 -35.64 -13.08
C MET A 1 7.78 -34.17 -13.27
N ASN A 2 9.02 -33.81 -12.91
CA ASN A 2 9.52 -32.45 -13.16
C ASN A 2 9.88 -32.37 -14.64
N ASN A 3 8.88 -32.10 -15.48
CA ASN A 3 9.18 -31.75 -16.85
C ASN A 3 9.75 -30.32 -16.83
N LEU A 4 11.07 -30.20 -16.70
CA LEU A 4 11.80 -28.93 -16.73
C LEU A 4 12.01 -28.39 -18.16
N GLN A 5 11.42 -29.02 -19.19
CA GLN A 5 11.53 -28.57 -20.58
C GLN A 5 11.07 -27.12 -20.80
N TRP A 6 10.14 -26.62 -19.97
CA TRP A 6 9.70 -25.23 -20.05
C TRP A 6 10.84 -24.23 -19.77
N LEU A 7 11.90 -24.62 -19.05
CA LEU A 7 13.07 -23.76 -18.85
C LEU A 7 13.86 -23.54 -20.14
N ASP A 8 13.71 -24.42 -21.14
CA ASP A 8 14.39 -24.29 -22.44
C ASP A 8 13.73 -23.26 -23.35
N GLU A 9 12.50 -22.84 -23.03
CA GLU A 9 11.82 -21.74 -23.71
C GLU A 9 12.35 -20.37 -23.26
N VAL A 10 13.00 -20.30 -22.10
CA VAL A 10 13.56 -19.05 -21.53
C VAL A 10 14.93 -18.77 -22.13
N LYS A 11 15.11 -17.58 -22.72
CA LYS A 11 16.37 -17.08 -23.25
C LYS A 11 17.21 -16.44 -22.15
N PHE A 12 18.09 -17.25 -21.57
CA PHE A 12 19.15 -16.73 -20.71
C PHE A 12 20.23 -16.03 -21.56
N ASN A 13 20.75 -14.92 -21.06
CA ASN A 13 21.85 -14.20 -21.71
C ASN A 13 23.17 -15.01 -21.67
N GLU A 14 24.25 -14.45 -22.22
CA GLU A 14 25.59 -15.08 -22.26
C GLU A 14 26.14 -15.46 -20.87
N GLN A 15 25.64 -14.84 -19.80
CA GLN A 15 26.03 -15.12 -18.42
C GLN A 15 25.14 -16.20 -17.77
N GLY A 16 24.19 -16.77 -18.51
CA GLY A 16 23.21 -17.72 -18.01
C GLY A 16 22.15 -17.08 -17.12
N LEU A 17 21.84 -15.78 -17.33
CA LEU A 17 20.92 -15.01 -16.51
C LEU A 17 19.74 -14.46 -17.32
N VAL A 18 18.58 -14.34 -16.67
CA VAL A 18 17.39 -13.67 -17.17
C VAL A 18 16.95 -12.59 -16.16
N PRO A 19 16.57 -11.38 -16.59
CA PRO A 19 15.95 -10.40 -15.71
C PRO A 19 14.58 -10.90 -15.24
N ALA A 20 14.33 -10.74 -13.94
CA ALA A 20 13.06 -11.03 -13.30
C ALA A 20 12.52 -9.78 -12.61
N ILE A 21 11.33 -9.36 -13.00
CA ILE A 21 10.57 -8.26 -12.42
C ILE A 21 9.64 -8.85 -11.36
N ALA A 22 9.81 -8.47 -10.10
CA ALA A 22 8.82 -8.74 -9.07
C ALA A 22 7.77 -7.64 -9.08
N GLN A 23 6.53 -8.03 -9.35
CA GLN A 23 5.36 -7.17 -9.40
C GLN A 23 4.36 -7.63 -8.33
N HIS A 24 3.77 -6.69 -7.61
CA HIS A 24 2.74 -7.02 -6.63
C HIS A 24 1.52 -7.61 -7.34
N HIS A 25 1.08 -8.79 -6.91
CA HIS A 25 0.09 -9.59 -7.64
C HIS A 25 -1.32 -8.96 -7.68
N GLN A 26 -1.63 -8.07 -6.73
CA GLN A 26 -2.93 -7.38 -6.66
C GLN A 26 -2.89 -6.01 -7.32
N THR A 27 -1.88 -5.21 -6.97
CA THR A 27 -1.82 -3.79 -7.35
C THR A 27 -1.11 -3.54 -8.68
N GLY A 28 -0.38 -4.55 -9.20
CA GLY A 28 0.48 -4.38 -10.37
C GLY A 28 1.69 -3.48 -10.12
N ARG A 29 1.97 -3.06 -8.88
CA ARG A 29 3.13 -2.21 -8.57
C ARG A 29 4.42 -2.99 -8.81
N VAL A 30 5.35 -2.42 -9.58
CA VAL A 30 6.69 -2.99 -9.73
C VAL A 30 7.50 -2.74 -8.45
N LEU A 31 7.94 -3.82 -7.82
CA LEU A 31 8.62 -3.79 -6.53
C LEU A 31 10.13 -3.80 -6.68
N MET A 32 10.66 -4.70 -7.51
CA MET A 32 12.10 -4.79 -7.75
C MET A 32 12.41 -5.52 -9.05
N VAL A 33 13.65 -5.36 -9.52
CA VAL A 33 14.24 -6.19 -10.57
C VAL A 33 15.46 -6.89 -9.99
N ALA A 34 15.59 -8.17 -10.30
CA ALA A 34 16.77 -8.96 -10.00
C ALA A 34 17.05 -9.92 -11.17
N TRP A 35 18.11 -10.70 -11.03
CA TRP A 35 18.51 -11.70 -12.03
C TRP A 35 18.18 -13.08 -11.52
N MET A 36 17.78 -13.98 -12.41
CA MET A 36 17.66 -15.41 -12.14
C MET A 36 18.58 -16.16 -13.08
N ASN A 37 19.32 -17.14 -12.56
CA ASN A 37 19.86 -18.20 -13.39
C ASN A 37 18.82 -19.31 -13.51
N ARG A 38 19.11 -20.33 -14.34
CA ARG A 38 18.22 -21.47 -14.56
C ARG A 38 17.80 -22.17 -13.25
N GLU A 39 18.73 -22.33 -12.31
CA GLU A 39 18.47 -22.96 -11.01
C GLU A 39 17.54 -22.11 -10.12
N ALA A 40 17.77 -20.79 -10.05
CA ALA A 40 16.95 -19.87 -9.29
C ALA A 40 15.50 -19.85 -9.80
N LEU A 41 15.31 -19.88 -11.12
CA LEU A 41 13.98 -19.96 -11.73
C LEU A 41 13.28 -21.29 -11.44
N ALA A 42 14.02 -22.41 -11.54
CA ALA A 42 13.50 -23.73 -11.20
C ALA A 42 13.04 -23.80 -9.73
N LEU A 43 13.87 -23.33 -8.80
CA LEU A 43 13.54 -23.28 -7.37
C LEU A 43 12.38 -22.34 -7.08
N THR A 44 12.28 -21.24 -7.81
CA THR A 44 11.17 -20.29 -7.67
C THR A 44 9.84 -20.95 -8.02
N ALA A 45 9.79 -21.65 -9.16
CA ALA A 45 8.61 -22.40 -9.61
C ALA A 45 8.27 -23.58 -8.70
N GLU A 46 9.29 -24.27 -8.14
CA GLU A 46 9.08 -25.38 -7.22
C GLU A 46 8.54 -24.94 -5.86
N LYS A 47 9.11 -23.86 -5.30
CA LYS A 47 8.82 -23.42 -3.93
C LYS A 47 7.68 -22.41 -3.83
N ASN A 48 7.22 -21.86 -4.94
CA ASN A 48 6.35 -20.68 -4.97
C ASN A 48 6.92 -19.53 -4.11
N GLN A 49 8.24 -19.36 -4.13
CA GLN A 49 8.95 -18.32 -3.39
C GLN A 49 10.03 -17.72 -4.27
N ALA A 50 10.19 -16.40 -4.26
CA ALA A 50 11.16 -15.76 -5.14
C ALA A 50 12.62 -16.08 -4.73
N VAL A 51 13.31 -16.81 -5.62
CA VAL A 51 14.73 -17.11 -5.51
C VAL A 51 15.44 -16.39 -6.65
N TYR A 52 16.42 -15.56 -6.31
CA TYR A 52 17.22 -14.82 -7.28
C TYR A 52 18.66 -15.34 -7.31
N PHE A 53 19.41 -14.91 -8.32
CA PHE A 53 20.84 -15.09 -8.42
C PHE A 53 21.56 -13.77 -8.18
N SER A 54 22.37 -13.71 -7.11
CA SER A 54 23.14 -12.53 -6.76
C SER A 54 24.43 -12.49 -7.60
N ARG A 55 24.47 -11.63 -8.63
CA ARG A 55 25.65 -11.49 -9.50
C ARG A 55 26.93 -11.13 -8.75
N SER A 56 26.83 -10.30 -7.71
CA SER A 56 27.98 -9.87 -6.90
C SER A 56 28.48 -10.95 -5.94
N ARG A 57 27.58 -11.78 -5.39
CA ARG A 57 27.91 -12.87 -4.45
C ARG A 57 28.08 -14.22 -5.14
N ASN A 58 27.81 -14.29 -6.45
CA ASN A 58 27.83 -15.48 -7.29
C ASN A 58 27.12 -16.69 -6.66
N LYS A 59 25.93 -16.46 -6.07
CA LYS A 59 25.16 -17.49 -5.37
C LYS A 59 23.66 -17.23 -5.46
N LEU A 60 22.88 -18.28 -5.22
CA LEU A 60 21.44 -18.19 -4.98
C LEU A 60 21.15 -17.28 -3.78
N TRP A 61 20.03 -16.57 -3.87
CA TRP A 61 19.53 -15.68 -2.85
C TRP A 61 18.02 -15.85 -2.74
N HIS A 62 17.57 -16.50 -1.67
CA HIS A 62 16.14 -16.55 -1.38
C HIS A 62 15.75 -15.22 -0.74
N LYS A 63 14.87 -14.47 -1.40
CA LYS A 63 14.48 -13.14 -0.94
C LYS A 63 13.80 -13.28 0.43
N GLY A 64 14.31 -12.54 1.42
CA GLY A 64 13.77 -12.55 2.77
C GLY A 64 14.54 -13.41 3.77
N GLU A 65 15.48 -14.28 3.36
CA GLU A 65 16.22 -15.16 4.29
C GLU A 65 16.87 -14.43 5.47
N GLU A 66 17.47 -13.26 5.22
CA GLU A 66 18.15 -12.48 6.26
C GLU A 66 17.21 -11.47 6.96
N SER A 67 16.13 -11.04 6.30
CA SER A 67 15.29 -9.91 6.75
C SER A 67 13.87 -10.28 7.18
N GLY A 68 13.43 -11.52 6.91
CA GLY A 68 12.04 -11.95 7.06
C GLY A 68 11.09 -11.46 5.96
N HIS A 69 11.54 -10.60 5.04
CA HIS A 69 10.72 -10.04 3.95
C HIS A 69 10.66 -10.95 2.73
N PHE A 70 10.00 -12.11 2.89
CA PHE A 70 9.79 -13.11 1.85
C PHE A 70 8.87 -12.63 0.73
N GLN A 71 8.95 -13.28 -0.42
CA GLN A 71 8.08 -13.04 -1.57
C GLN A 71 7.42 -14.37 -1.97
N THR A 72 6.12 -14.47 -1.77
CA THR A 72 5.32 -15.63 -2.23
C THR A 72 4.93 -15.41 -3.68
N VAL A 73 5.17 -16.41 -4.54
CA VAL A 73 4.91 -16.31 -5.98
C VAL A 73 3.55 -16.91 -6.31
N HIS A 74 2.69 -16.12 -6.96
CA HIS A 74 1.36 -16.53 -7.41
C HIS A 74 1.34 -16.87 -8.90
N GLU A 75 2.14 -16.18 -9.71
CA GLU A 75 2.21 -16.39 -11.15
C GLU A 75 3.62 -16.08 -11.67
N ILE A 76 4.06 -16.83 -12.67
CA ILE A 76 5.29 -16.58 -13.43
C ILE A 76 4.89 -16.36 -14.88
N ARG A 77 5.24 -15.21 -15.44
CA ARG A 77 4.97 -14.85 -16.83
C ARG A 77 6.29 -14.64 -17.57
N LEU A 78 6.30 -15.06 -18.83
CA LEU A 78 7.40 -14.86 -19.76
C LEU A 78 6.93 -13.90 -20.86
N ASP A 79 7.79 -12.99 -21.30
CA ASP A 79 7.46 -12.04 -22.36
C ASP A 79 7.52 -12.66 -23.77
N CYS A 80 7.28 -11.85 -24.81
CA CYS A 80 7.01 -12.35 -26.16
C CYS A 80 8.24 -12.88 -26.89
N ASP A 81 9.44 -12.41 -26.54
CA ASP A 81 10.72 -12.90 -27.02
C ASP A 81 11.48 -13.73 -25.99
N ALA A 82 10.86 -13.98 -24.84
CA ALA A 82 11.26 -14.93 -23.81
C ALA A 82 12.58 -14.59 -23.10
N ASP A 83 12.92 -13.31 -23.00
CA ASP A 83 14.13 -12.86 -22.31
C ASP A 83 13.86 -12.00 -21.06
N VAL A 84 12.59 -11.82 -20.67
CA VAL A 84 12.20 -11.22 -19.39
C VAL A 84 11.10 -12.02 -18.69
N ILE A 85 11.23 -12.16 -17.38
CA ILE A 85 10.23 -12.78 -16.52
C ILE A 85 9.53 -11.74 -15.66
N ILE A 86 8.21 -11.85 -15.51
CA ILE A 86 7.44 -11.17 -14.47
C ILE A 86 6.98 -12.22 -13.45
N LEU A 87 7.30 -11.97 -12.18
CA LEU A 87 6.71 -12.68 -11.05
C LEU A 87 5.57 -11.84 -10.46
N GLN A 88 4.35 -12.38 -10.45
CA GLN A 88 3.27 -11.84 -9.62
C GLN A 88 3.45 -12.36 -8.21
N ILE A 89 3.78 -11.48 -7.26
CA ILE A 89 4.16 -11.88 -5.90
C ILE A 89 3.37 -11.14 -4.81
N GLU A 90 3.23 -11.78 -3.66
CA GLU A 90 2.86 -11.15 -2.40
C GLU A 90 4.15 -10.83 -1.60
N GLN A 91 4.36 -9.56 -1.25
CA GLN A 91 5.55 -9.11 -0.52
C GLN A 91 5.28 -9.09 0.98
N HIS A 92 5.89 -10.03 1.71
CA HIS A 92 5.68 -10.12 3.15
C HIS A 92 6.32 -8.92 3.87
N GLY A 93 5.53 -8.28 4.74
CA GLY A 93 5.92 -7.07 5.47
C GLY A 93 6.07 -5.81 4.59
N GLY A 94 5.62 -5.87 3.33
CA GLY A 94 5.55 -4.73 2.40
C GLY A 94 6.86 -4.00 2.14
N ILE A 95 8.01 -4.65 2.37
CA ILE A 95 9.34 -4.07 2.16
C ILE A 95 10.12 -4.97 1.20
N ALA A 96 10.13 -4.61 -0.09
CA ALA A 96 11.03 -5.27 -1.04
C ALA A 96 12.44 -4.65 -1.01
N CYS A 97 12.54 -3.36 -0.67
CA CYS A 97 13.78 -2.59 -0.73
C CYS A 97 14.52 -2.56 0.61
N HIS A 98 15.85 -2.76 0.59
CA HIS A 98 16.71 -2.63 1.76
C HIS A 98 16.73 -1.24 2.40
N THR A 99 16.18 -0.22 1.73
CA THR A 99 16.01 1.14 2.31
C THR A 99 14.79 1.24 3.22
N GLY A 100 14.07 0.13 3.47
CA GLY A 100 12.84 0.11 4.25
C GLY A 100 11.62 0.60 3.47
N ARG A 101 11.64 0.47 2.14
CA ARG A 101 10.55 0.89 1.24
C ARG A 101 9.92 -0.30 0.55
N GLU A 102 8.67 -0.11 0.13
CA GLU A 102 7.91 -1.10 -0.63
C GLU A 102 8.59 -1.46 -1.95
N SER A 103 8.98 -0.45 -2.72
CA SER A 103 9.59 -0.62 -4.02
C SER A 103 11.01 -0.06 -4.05
N CYS A 104 11.88 -0.70 -4.83
CA CYS A 104 13.18 -0.15 -5.21
C CYS A 104 13.04 1.09 -6.11
N PHE A 105 11.88 1.29 -6.74
CA PHE A 105 11.59 2.37 -7.69
C PHE A 105 10.98 3.61 -7.01
N TYR A 106 11.51 3.99 -5.85
CA TYR A 106 11.00 5.08 -5.01
C TYR A 106 11.41 6.50 -5.44
N ARG A 107 12.17 6.62 -6.53
CA ARG A 107 12.63 7.91 -7.06
C ARG A 107 11.99 8.21 -8.40
N LYS A 108 11.52 9.44 -8.56
CA LYS A 108 10.93 9.95 -9.80
C LYS A 108 11.80 11.06 -10.36
N LEU A 109 11.99 11.07 -11.68
CA LEU A 109 12.65 12.18 -12.37
C LEU A 109 11.68 13.36 -12.47
N THR A 110 12.08 14.53 -11.98
CA THR A 110 11.36 15.80 -12.08
C THR A 110 12.21 16.83 -12.82
N ALA A 111 11.65 18.03 -13.04
CA ALA A 111 12.40 19.15 -13.60
C ALA A 111 13.61 19.56 -12.74
N ASN A 112 13.60 19.23 -11.45
CA ASN A 112 14.66 19.54 -10.49
C ASN A 112 15.62 18.37 -10.24
N GLY A 113 15.42 17.22 -10.89
CA GLY A 113 16.26 16.02 -10.75
C GLY A 113 15.52 14.81 -10.16
N TRP A 114 16.27 13.87 -9.56
CA TRP A 114 15.70 12.67 -8.94
C TRP A 114 15.16 12.98 -7.54
N GLU A 115 13.85 12.91 -7.38
CA GLU A 115 13.17 13.14 -6.10
C GLU A 115 12.63 11.84 -5.51
N ILE A 116 12.66 11.72 -4.18
CA ILE A 116 12.04 10.60 -3.46
C ILE A 116 10.54 10.87 -3.38
N VAL A 117 9.74 9.94 -3.90
CA VAL A 117 8.28 10.06 -3.95
C VAL A 117 7.56 9.01 -3.12
N ASP A 118 8.24 7.94 -2.70
CA ASP A 118 7.67 6.93 -1.81
C ASP A 118 8.11 7.11 -0.36
N ALA A 119 7.16 6.90 0.56
CA ALA A 119 7.40 6.89 1.99
C ALA A 119 8.33 5.73 2.40
N GLN A 120 9.18 6.01 3.40
CA GLN A 120 9.97 4.98 4.08
C GLN A 120 9.08 4.29 5.13
N LEU A 121 8.80 3.01 4.93
CA LEU A 121 7.93 2.22 5.80
C LEU A 121 8.63 1.80 7.09
N LYS A 122 9.96 1.69 7.07
CA LYS A 122 10.77 1.40 8.27
C LYS A 122 12.12 2.09 8.19
N ASP A 123 12.54 2.76 9.27
CA ASP A 123 13.91 3.28 9.39
C ASP A 123 14.89 2.10 9.52
N PRO A 124 15.94 2.01 8.68
CA PRO A 124 16.97 0.98 8.78
C PRO A 124 17.61 0.87 10.17
N ASN A 125 17.67 1.96 10.92
CA ASN A 125 18.29 2.03 12.25
C ASN A 125 17.35 1.66 13.40
N GLN A 126 16.03 1.74 13.21
CA GLN A 126 15.01 1.37 14.22
C GLN A 126 14.63 -0.12 14.17
N ILE A 127 15.57 -0.96 13.76
CA ILE A 127 15.45 -2.41 13.98
C ILE A 127 15.67 -2.74 15.48
N TYR A 128 16.07 -1.76 16.33
CA TYR A 128 16.21 -1.92 17.79
C TYR A 128 15.76 -0.68 18.61
N GLY A 129 14.82 -0.89 19.56
CA GLY A 129 14.62 -0.11 20.79
C GLY A 129 13.41 0.86 20.87
N GLU A 130 12.57 0.73 21.91
CA GLU A 130 11.31 1.50 22.13
C GLU A 130 11.38 2.55 23.27
N GLN A 131 10.54 3.59 23.16
CA GLN A 131 10.10 4.51 24.24
C GLN A 131 8.56 4.51 24.34
N ALA A 132 8.01 4.91 25.49
CA ALA A 132 6.57 4.84 25.80
C ALA A 132 5.71 5.86 25.02
N ALA A 133 4.56 5.39 24.53
CA ALA A 133 3.69 6.04 23.53
C ALA A 133 2.25 6.27 24.04
N ASN A 134 1.53 7.27 23.47
CA ASN A 134 0.11 7.52 23.77
C ASN A 134 -0.83 6.48 23.11
N ALA A 135 -2.12 6.47 23.47
CA ALA A 135 -3.06 5.43 23.02
C ALA A 135 -3.21 5.34 21.48
N HIS A 136 -3.29 6.47 20.78
CA HIS A 136 -3.34 6.49 19.30
C HIS A 136 -2.03 5.98 18.69
N THR A 137 -0.88 6.39 19.25
CA THR A 137 0.43 5.90 18.82
C THR A 137 0.59 4.40 19.07
N LEU A 138 0.07 3.88 20.18
CA LEU A 138 0.04 2.45 20.49
C LEU A 138 -0.88 1.68 19.53
N ALA A 139 -2.04 2.25 19.18
CA ALA A 139 -2.95 1.64 18.20
C ALA A 139 -2.32 1.60 16.80
N MET A 140 -1.65 2.69 16.39
CA MET A 140 -0.92 2.76 15.13
C MET A 140 0.27 1.79 15.09
N SER A 141 1.01 1.62 16.20
CA SER A 141 2.14 0.70 16.27
C SER A 141 1.73 -0.77 16.34
N GLN A 142 0.51 -1.06 16.82
CA GLN A 142 -0.07 -2.42 16.86
C GLN A 142 -0.72 -2.85 15.54
N SER A 143 -1.07 -1.91 14.66
CA SER A 143 -1.65 -2.22 13.34
C SER A 143 -0.58 -2.79 12.39
N LYS A 144 -0.80 -4.03 11.93
CA LYS A 144 0.02 -4.66 10.86
C LYS A 144 -0.45 -4.32 9.45
N ALA A 145 -1.51 -3.50 9.30
CA ALA A 145 -2.06 -3.15 8.00
C ALA A 145 -1.19 -2.08 7.33
N GLN A 146 -0.50 -2.44 6.25
CA GLN A 146 0.16 -1.48 5.37
C GLN A 146 -0.85 -0.92 4.38
N ALA A 147 -0.95 0.41 4.30
CA ALA A 147 -1.86 1.10 3.40
C ALA A 147 -1.38 0.93 1.94
N GLU A 148 -2.00 0.01 1.21
CA GLU A 148 -1.95 -0.01 -0.25
C GLU A 148 -2.63 1.25 -0.78
N GLN A 149 -1.87 2.07 -1.52
CA GLN A 149 -2.37 3.34 -2.03
C GLN A 149 -3.42 3.10 -3.13
N VAL A 150 -4.59 3.72 -2.92
CA VAL A 150 -5.81 3.78 -3.78
C VAL A 150 -6.90 2.74 -3.47
N GLU A 151 -6.59 1.53 -3.00
CA GLU A 151 -7.64 0.51 -2.77
C GLU A 151 -8.34 0.54 -1.40
N VAL A 152 -7.72 1.12 -0.36
CA VAL A 152 -8.33 1.17 0.99
C VAL A 152 -9.70 1.85 0.97
N LEU A 153 -9.86 2.94 0.22
CA LEU A 153 -11.12 3.67 0.16
C LEU A 153 -12.21 2.91 -0.61
N ALA A 154 -11.84 2.22 -1.69
CA ALA A 154 -12.74 1.39 -2.47
C ALA A 154 -13.17 0.14 -1.70
N TYR A 155 -12.23 -0.55 -1.06
CA TYR A 155 -12.46 -1.70 -0.19
C TYR A 155 -13.35 -1.33 1.01
N LEU A 156 -13.07 -0.20 1.66
CA LEU A 156 -13.93 0.31 2.73
C LEU A 156 -15.35 0.60 2.20
N GLY A 157 -15.48 1.23 1.03
CA GLY A 157 -16.78 1.48 0.39
C GLY A 157 -17.59 0.21 0.13
N GLN A 158 -16.96 -0.83 -0.43
CA GLN A 158 -17.61 -2.12 -0.68
C GLN A 158 -18.04 -2.80 0.63
N MET A 159 -17.14 -2.85 1.62
CA MET A 159 -17.42 -3.39 2.95
C MET A 159 -18.54 -2.61 3.66
N MET A 160 -18.63 -1.29 3.46
CA MET A 160 -19.72 -0.47 4.01
C MET A 160 -21.08 -0.88 3.43
N SER A 161 -21.15 -1.13 2.11
CA SER A 161 -22.39 -1.55 1.44
C SER A 161 -22.88 -2.91 1.96
N GLU A 162 -21.96 -3.86 2.17
CA GLU A 162 -22.29 -5.20 2.72
C GLU A 162 -22.80 -5.14 4.16
N ARG A 163 -22.30 -4.18 4.95
CA ARG A 163 -22.64 -4.04 6.37
C ARG A 163 -23.93 -3.24 6.63
N LYS A 164 -24.53 -2.62 5.62
CA LYS A 164 -25.77 -1.83 5.73
C LYS A 164 -26.96 -2.67 6.19
N THR A 165 -27.01 -3.95 5.81
CA THR A 165 -28.08 -4.90 6.17
C THR A 165 -27.61 -5.95 7.19
N ALA A 166 -26.37 -5.86 7.68
CA ALA A 166 -25.83 -6.79 8.64
C ALA A 166 -26.42 -6.57 10.04
N ASN A 167 -26.37 -7.61 10.89
CA ASN A 167 -26.82 -7.52 12.27
C ASN A 167 -26.05 -6.39 13.01
N PRO A 168 -26.70 -5.49 13.76
CA PRO A 168 -26.03 -4.38 14.46
C PRO A 168 -24.92 -4.83 15.44
N ASP A 169 -24.97 -6.06 15.95
CA ASP A 169 -23.93 -6.59 16.85
C ASP A 169 -22.73 -7.19 16.10
N SER A 170 -22.79 -7.30 14.77
CA SER A 170 -21.73 -7.91 13.97
C SER A 170 -20.52 -7.00 13.72
N SER A 171 -20.72 -5.67 13.73
CA SER A 171 -19.64 -4.70 13.54
C SER A 171 -20.06 -3.29 13.98
N TYR A 172 -19.06 -2.45 14.29
CA TYR A 172 -19.28 -1.03 14.60
C TYR A 172 -20.04 -0.29 13.48
N VAL A 173 -19.70 -0.57 12.23
CA VAL A 173 -20.36 -0.01 11.04
C VAL A 173 -21.84 -0.41 10.98
N ALA A 174 -22.15 -1.69 11.17
CA ALA A 174 -23.54 -2.16 11.18
C ALA A 174 -24.36 -1.48 12.29
N LYS A 175 -23.75 -1.29 13.46
CA LYS A 175 -24.35 -0.54 14.58
C LYS A 175 -24.63 0.91 14.22
N LEU A 176 -23.72 1.59 13.52
CA LEU A 176 -23.93 2.97 13.05
C LEU A 176 -25.09 3.05 12.06
N TYR A 177 -25.13 2.16 11.07
CA TYR A 177 -26.23 2.12 10.11
C TYR A 177 -27.59 1.89 10.77
N HIS A 178 -27.66 0.98 11.75
CA HIS A 178 -28.90 0.72 12.48
C HIS A 178 -29.33 1.90 13.38
N LYS A 179 -28.38 2.72 13.87
CA LYS A 179 -28.69 3.96 14.59
C LYS A 179 -29.15 5.10 13.66
N GLY A 180 -28.95 4.96 12.35
CA GLY A 180 -29.45 5.87 11.33
C GLY A 180 -28.60 7.10 11.07
N LEU A 181 -29.03 7.90 10.08
CA LEU A 181 -28.28 9.02 9.52
C LEU A 181 -27.78 10.02 10.59
N ASN A 182 -28.64 10.41 11.53
CA ASN A 182 -28.29 11.41 12.54
C ASN A 182 -27.06 11.00 13.36
N LYS A 183 -26.93 9.71 13.71
CA LYS A 183 -25.78 9.25 14.49
C LYS A 183 -24.49 9.22 13.64
N ILE A 184 -24.62 8.90 12.36
CA ILE A 184 -23.50 8.93 11.42
C ILE A 184 -23.01 10.38 11.26
N LEU A 185 -23.91 11.34 11.05
CA LEU A 185 -23.57 12.75 10.93
C LEU A 185 -23.00 13.36 12.21
N GLU A 186 -23.49 12.93 13.38
CA GLU A 186 -22.92 13.31 14.68
C GLU A 186 -21.43 12.92 14.75
N LYS A 187 -21.08 11.68 14.36
CA LYS A 187 -19.68 11.25 14.29
C LYS A 187 -18.87 12.08 13.29
N VAL A 188 -19.37 12.30 12.06
CA VAL A 188 -18.67 13.16 11.09
C VAL A 188 -18.37 14.56 11.67
N GLY A 189 -19.31 15.14 12.40
CA GLY A 189 -19.11 16.42 13.08
C GLY A 189 -18.09 16.37 14.22
N GLU A 190 -18.15 15.33 15.05
CA GLU A 190 -17.21 15.08 16.17
C GLU A 190 -15.77 14.97 15.64
N GLU A 191 -15.53 14.05 14.69
CA GLU A 191 -14.19 13.83 14.10
C GLU A 191 -13.65 15.07 13.38
N THR A 192 -14.55 15.89 12.79
CA THR A 192 -14.14 17.16 12.18
C THR A 192 -13.56 18.11 13.22
N VAL A 193 -14.20 18.22 14.38
CA VAL A 193 -13.75 19.11 15.46
C VAL A 193 -12.47 18.54 16.10
N GLU A 194 -12.39 17.24 16.29
CA GLU A 194 -11.20 16.55 16.84
C GLU A 194 -9.99 16.74 15.92
N ALA A 195 -10.15 16.57 14.59
CA ALA A 195 -9.08 16.83 13.63
C ALA A 195 -8.61 18.30 13.63
N ILE A 196 -9.53 19.25 13.79
CA ILE A 196 -9.18 20.68 13.93
C ILE A 196 -8.35 20.93 15.20
N ILE A 197 -8.75 20.33 16.32
CA ILE A 197 -8.04 20.46 17.59
C ILE A 197 -6.65 19.83 17.50
N ALA A 198 -6.56 18.59 17.01
CA ALA A 198 -5.29 17.89 16.83
C ALA A 198 -4.32 18.64 15.91
N ALA A 199 -4.83 19.30 14.85
CA ALA A 199 -4.02 20.14 13.98
C ALA A 199 -3.45 21.37 14.72
N LYS A 200 -4.26 22.00 15.58
CA LYS A 200 -3.82 23.12 16.40
C LYS A 200 -2.79 22.68 17.44
N ASP A 201 -2.99 21.51 18.05
CA ASP A 201 -2.08 20.98 19.06
C ASP A 201 -0.74 20.58 18.44
N PHE A 202 -0.75 19.96 17.26
CA PHE A 202 0.49 19.69 16.51
C PHE A 202 1.22 20.96 16.06
N ASN A 203 0.49 22.01 15.67
CA ASN A 203 1.09 23.32 15.38
C ASN A 203 1.67 23.99 16.63
N THR A 204 1.06 23.77 17.81
CA THR A 204 1.54 24.30 19.08
C THR A 204 2.77 23.56 19.58
N GLU A 205 2.78 22.23 19.44
CA GLU A 205 3.87 21.35 19.84
C GLU A 205 4.07 20.22 18.83
N ALA A 206 5.12 20.35 18.01
CA ALA A 206 5.44 19.40 16.96
C ALA A 206 6.20 18.18 17.51
N ASN A 207 5.48 17.21 18.06
CA ASN A 207 6.02 15.94 18.54
C ASN A 207 5.33 14.73 17.86
N ALA A 208 5.88 13.53 18.06
CA ALA A 208 5.37 12.32 17.42
C ALA A 208 3.95 11.96 17.85
N ASN A 209 3.60 12.19 19.12
CA ASN A 209 2.27 11.91 19.66
C ASN A 209 1.22 12.82 19.01
N ASN A 210 1.43 14.14 19.03
CA ASN A 210 0.50 15.11 18.44
C ASN A 210 0.37 14.92 16.91
N LYS A 211 1.46 14.52 16.25
CA LYS A 211 1.42 14.15 14.83
C LYS A 211 0.54 12.92 14.59
N ASN A 212 0.66 11.90 15.44
CA ASN A 212 -0.13 10.67 15.32
C ASN A 212 -1.59 10.92 15.65
N ASP A 213 -1.89 11.74 16.66
CA ASP A 213 -3.25 12.16 16.98
C ASP A 213 -3.88 12.86 15.77
N LEU A 214 -3.18 13.81 15.13
CA LEU A 214 -3.67 14.44 13.90
C LEU A 214 -3.93 13.43 12.77
N ILE A 215 -3.05 12.45 12.56
CA ILE A 215 -3.26 11.41 11.55
C ILE A 215 -4.48 10.56 11.89
N TYR A 216 -4.65 10.21 13.17
CA TYR A 216 -5.74 9.38 13.66
C TYR A 216 -7.09 10.07 13.47
N GLU A 217 -7.23 11.31 13.92
CA GLU A 217 -8.49 12.06 13.80
C GLU A 217 -8.86 12.35 12.32
N VAL A 218 -7.86 12.61 11.47
CA VAL A 218 -8.11 12.74 10.03
C VAL A 218 -8.56 11.42 9.40
N ALA A 219 -7.99 10.29 9.85
CA ALA A 219 -8.39 8.97 9.37
C ALA A 219 -9.83 8.63 9.82
N ASP A 220 -10.20 8.92 11.07
CA ASP A 220 -11.55 8.70 11.57
C ASP A 220 -12.58 9.61 10.88
N LEU A 221 -12.22 10.87 10.60
CA LEU A 221 -13.04 11.76 9.77
C LEU A 221 -13.28 11.17 8.37
N TRP A 222 -12.25 10.66 7.72
CA TRP A 222 -12.38 10.02 6.40
C TRP A 222 -13.22 8.75 6.47
N PHE A 223 -12.99 7.91 7.46
CA PHE A 223 -13.76 6.69 7.70
C PHE A 223 -15.25 7.00 7.88
N HIS A 224 -15.59 7.94 8.76
CA HIS A 224 -16.97 8.34 9.01
C HIS A 224 -17.61 9.04 7.81
N SER A 225 -16.83 9.77 7.02
CA SER A 225 -17.29 10.32 5.73
C SER A 225 -17.62 9.21 4.73
N ILE A 226 -16.84 8.14 4.65
CA ILE A 226 -17.12 6.97 3.78
C ILE A 226 -18.37 6.22 4.25
N VAL A 227 -18.54 6.05 5.57
CA VAL A 227 -19.77 5.47 6.15
C VAL A 227 -20.99 6.30 5.77
N MET A 228 -20.87 7.63 5.81
CA MET A 228 -21.93 8.53 5.36
C MET A 228 -22.22 8.37 3.85
N LEU A 229 -21.20 8.29 3.00
CA LEU A 229 -21.39 8.06 1.57
C LEU A 229 -22.11 6.72 1.31
N GLY A 230 -21.71 5.65 2.01
CA GLY A 230 -22.37 4.35 1.94
C GLY A 230 -23.83 4.37 2.43
N TYR A 231 -24.20 5.23 3.39
CA TYR A 231 -25.60 5.43 3.77
C TYR A 231 -26.45 5.88 2.58
N PHE A 232 -25.90 6.74 1.72
CA PHE A 232 -26.54 7.26 0.53
C PHE A 232 -26.27 6.42 -0.74
N ASP A 233 -25.65 5.25 -0.61
CA ASP A 233 -25.28 4.39 -1.73
C ASP A 233 -24.35 5.09 -2.74
N ILE A 234 -23.48 5.97 -2.23
CA ILE A 234 -22.47 6.69 -3.02
C ILE A 234 -21.11 6.01 -2.81
N GLU A 235 -20.47 5.61 -3.90
CA GLU A 235 -19.12 5.05 -3.85
C GLU A 235 -18.08 6.16 -3.59
N PRO A 236 -17.08 5.95 -2.70
CA PRO A 236 -16.00 6.91 -2.47
C PRO A 236 -15.26 7.33 -3.73
N GLN A 237 -15.17 6.44 -4.74
CA GLN A 237 -14.54 6.72 -6.02
C GLN A 237 -15.18 7.91 -6.75
N VAL A 238 -16.49 8.15 -6.57
CA VAL A 238 -17.17 9.31 -7.16
C VAL A 238 -16.62 10.63 -6.61
N VAL A 239 -16.36 10.69 -5.31
CA VAL A 239 -15.75 11.87 -4.67
C VAL A 239 -14.30 12.04 -5.11
N LEU A 240 -13.54 10.94 -5.21
CA LEU A 240 -12.15 10.98 -5.71
C LEU A 240 -12.08 11.45 -7.17
N ASN A 241 -13.02 11.02 -8.02
CA ASN A 241 -13.12 11.48 -9.40
C ASN A 241 -13.41 12.99 -9.48
N GLU A 242 -14.27 13.51 -8.59
CA GLU A 242 -14.52 14.95 -8.50
C GLU A 242 -13.27 15.72 -8.03
N LEU A 243 -12.50 15.19 -7.08
CA LEU A 243 -11.22 15.77 -6.69
C LEU A 243 -10.20 15.73 -7.84
N ALA A 244 -10.11 14.63 -8.58
CA ALA A 244 -9.24 14.50 -9.75
C ALA A 244 -9.62 15.48 -10.86
N ARG A 245 -10.93 15.70 -11.10
CA ARG A 245 -11.42 16.75 -12.02
C ARG A 245 -10.93 18.14 -11.59
N ARG A 246 -10.86 18.42 -10.28
CA ARG A 246 -10.36 19.69 -9.75
C ARG A 246 -8.85 19.85 -9.87
N GLN A 247 -8.07 18.77 -9.87
CA GLN A 247 -6.61 18.86 -10.06
C GLN A 247 -6.21 19.45 -11.42
N GLY A 248 -7.09 19.36 -12.43
CA GLY A 248 -6.90 19.98 -13.75
C GLY A 248 -7.31 21.46 -13.86
N LEU A 249 -7.86 22.06 -12.79
CA LEU A 249 -8.34 23.44 -12.76
C LEU A 249 -7.68 24.18 -11.60
N SER A 250 -7.05 25.33 -11.84
CA SER A 250 -6.50 26.11 -10.72
C SER A 250 -7.65 26.52 -9.77
N GLY A 251 -7.42 26.43 -8.45
CA GLY A 251 -8.46 26.69 -7.44
C GLY A 251 -9.08 28.10 -7.50
N LEU A 252 -8.44 29.03 -8.22
CA LEU A 252 -8.97 30.37 -8.52
C LEU A 252 -10.02 30.35 -9.65
N VAL A 253 -9.83 29.51 -10.68
CA VAL A 253 -10.77 29.32 -11.79
C VAL A 253 -12.02 28.58 -11.31
N GLU A 254 -11.87 27.60 -10.43
CA GLU A 254 -13.00 26.89 -9.83
C GLU A 254 -13.86 27.83 -8.97
N LYS A 255 -13.23 28.67 -8.14
CA LYS A 255 -13.94 29.63 -7.28
C LYS A 255 -14.67 30.71 -8.09
N ALA A 256 -14.15 31.09 -9.26
CA ALA A 256 -14.82 32.01 -10.19
C ALA A 256 -16.05 31.35 -10.89
N ASN A 257 -15.97 30.04 -11.17
CA ASN A 257 -17.05 29.30 -11.83
C ASN A 257 -18.17 28.85 -10.87
N ARG A 258 -17.97 28.91 -9.54
CA ARG A 258 -19.03 28.77 -8.54
C ARG A 258 -19.84 30.07 -8.42
N SER A 259 -20.47 30.46 -9.52
CA SER A 259 -21.50 31.50 -9.52
C SER A 259 -22.86 30.79 -9.50
N HIS A 260 -23.53 30.90 -8.35
CA HIS A 260 -24.81 30.32 -7.91
C HIS A 260 -24.75 28.97 -7.18
#